data_AF-A0A2E9X033-F1
#
_entry.id   AF-A0A2E9X033-F1
#
_cell.length_a   1.000
_cell.length_b   1.000
_cell.length_c   1.000
_cell.angle_alpha   90.00
_cell.angle_beta   90.00
_cell.angle_gamma   90.00
#
_symmetry.space_group_name_H-M   'P 1'
#
loop_
_entity.id
_entity.type
_entity.pdbx_description
1 polymer ?
#
loop_
_entity_poly.entity_id
_entity_poly.type
_entity_poly.pdbx_seq_one_letter_code
_entity_poly.pdbx_strand_id
1 'polypeptide(L)'
;MYTQCLVCHTPFPPNEELEYFSTSTRVAYDAQRGRLWAICRSCKRWSLAPIEERWEALEELEKLVKDRAKLLSQTNNVALLRASNLDVVRVGRANLTEEAWWRYGRELTSRAEKHRRLTFMGTAVAGATIAGGWATGGITWLGAWLLWDYAPEQVTLAARWLRFGGSAWRGNQRCASASCGQVFRSIAYGNYTQVILSPGGEPEDALSVTQPCPLCGVFGDGGLHLRGKEGEYVSRRLLTYHHHAGASEKRVRSATRLIEEAGSPEDLTRNVIKGGRRLGDLDRTSAIALEIAANDTVEQHLLELELAEVEAHWEREEELASIIDGELTPLPMMESLRRKVTGIG
;
A
#
# COMPACT_ATOMS: atom_id res chain seq x y z
N MET A 1 26.19 21.76 2.88
CA MET A 1 25.11 20.76 2.90
C MET A 1 25.48 19.64 3.86
N TYR A 2 24.66 19.38 4.87
CA TYR A 2 24.92 18.30 5.83
C TYR A 2 24.44 16.96 5.23
N THR A 3 25.27 15.93 5.38
CA THR A 3 25.05 14.60 4.80
C THR A 3 24.62 13.57 5.83
N GLN A 4 24.47 13.98 7.09
CA GLN A 4 24.14 13.10 8.22
C GLN A 4 23.17 13.78 9.18
N CYS A 5 22.35 12.99 9.86
CA CYS A 5 21.40 13.49 10.85
C CYS A 5 22.12 14.23 11.98
N LEU A 6 21.63 15.44 12.32
CA LEU A 6 22.21 16.25 13.39
C LEU A 6 22.01 15.67 14.80
N VAL A 7 21.13 14.66 14.94
CA VAL A 7 20.80 14.03 16.23
C VAL A 7 21.50 12.68 16.41
N CYS A 8 21.37 11.78 15.43
CA CYS A 8 21.91 10.42 15.56
C CYS A 8 23.10 10.12 14.64
N HIS A 9 23.56 11.13 13.87
CA HIS A 9 24.69 11.03 12.93
C HIS A 9 24.55 9.94 11.85
N THR A 10 23.35 9.37 11.68
CA THR A 10 23.09 8.43 10.57
C THR A 10 23.16 9.20 9.25
N PRO A 11 23.93 8.72 8.25
CA PRO A 11 23.99 9.35 6.93
C PRO A 11 22.62 9.40 6.27
N PHE A 12 22.30 10.52 5.61
CA PHE A 12 21.11 10.61 4.81
C PHE A 12 21.33 9.96 3.43
N PRO A 13 20.37 9.16 2.94
CA PRO A 13 20.43 8.64 1.58
C PRO A 13 20.18 9.78 0.57
N PRO A 14 21.01 9.92 -0.47
CA PRO A 14 20.83 10.96 -1.48
C PRO A 14 19.61 10.71 -2.37
N ASN A 15 19.13 11.75 -3.04
CA ASN A 15 18.04 11.70 -4.01
C ASN A 15 18.45 12.39 -5.32
N GLU A 16 17.80 12.02 -6.42
CA GLU A 16 18.00 12.60 -7.77
C GLU A 16 16.84 13.54 -8.17
N GLU A 17 15.90 13.78 -7.25
CA GLU A 17 14.66 14.51 -7.53
C GLU A 17 14.78 16.02 -7.28
N LEU A 18 15.70 16.41 -6.39
CA LEU A 18 15.99 17.79 -6.00
C LEU A 18 17.45 18.12 -6.33
N GLU A 19 17.68 19.10 -7.19
CA GLU A 19 19.01 19.60 -7.52
C GLU A 19 19.62 20.35 -6.34
N TYR A 20 18.82 21.20 -5.68
CA TYR A 20 19.28 22.08 -4.60
C TYR A 20 19.21 21.43 -3.21
N PHE A 21 18.58 20.24 -3.11
CA PHE A 21 18.49 19.48 -1.86
C PHE A 21 18.59 17.96 -2.05
N SER A 22 19.65 17.51 -2.69
CA SER A 22 19.93 16.10 -3.05
C SER A 22 20.35 15.17 -1.89
N THR A 23 20.47 15.63 -0.64
CA THR A 23 21.06 14.80 0.44
C THR A 23 20.06 13.91 1.17
N SER A 24 18.75 14.06 0.97
CA SER A 24 17.76 13.26 1.70
C SER A 24 16.63 12.76 0.80
N THR A 25 16.25 11.49 0.93
CA THR A 25 15.03 10.93 0.31
C THR A 25 13.76 11.18 1.12
N ARG A 26 13.85 11.89 2.25
CA ARG A 26 12.68 12.33 3.02
C ARG A 26 12.88 13.74 3.55
N VAL A 27 12.02 14.65 3.13
CA VAL A 27 12.16 16.09 3.40
C VAL A 27 10.87 16.65 3.95
N ALA A 28 10.97 17.70 4.76
CA ALA A 28 9.84 18.50 5.20
C ALA A 28 10.09 19.97 4.90
N TYR A 29 9.05 20.73 4.63
CA TYR A 29 9.21 22.17 4.42
C TYR A 29 7.96 22.98 4.77
N ASP A 30 8.17 24.21 5.21
CA ASP A 30 7.15 25.24 5.41
C ASP A 30 7.47 26.41 4.48
N ALA A 31 6.72 26.53 3.40
CA ALA A 31 6.86 27.60 2.42
C ALA A 31 6.58 28.99 3.00
N GLN A 32 5.67 29.11 3.97
CA GLN A 32 5.32 30.40 4.57
C GLN A 32 6.40 30.90 5.53
N ARG A 33 7.01 29.97 6.27
CA ARG A 33 8.09 30.26 7.24
C ARG A 33 9.49 30.14 6.64
N GLY A 34 9.63 29.75 5.38
CA GLY A 34 10.94 29.60 4.72
C GLY A 34 11.80 28.52 5.37
N ARG A 35 11.18 27.43 5.85
CA ARG A 35 11.88 26.36 6.58
C ARG A 35 11.94 25.09 5.74
N LEU A 36 13.08 24.43 5.79
CA LEU A 36 13.35 23.18 5.08
C LEU A 36 14.11 22.25 6.04
N TRP A 37 13.70 20.99 6.08
CA TRP A 37 14.31 19.96 6.92
C TRP A 37 14.57 18.68 6.13
N ALA A 38 15.65 17.99 6.47
CA ALA A 38 15.84 16.58 6.16
C ALA A 38 15.32 15.71 7.31
N ILE A 39 14.48 14.72 7.02
CA ILE A 39 13.94 13.81 8.04
C ILE A 39 14.75 12.52 8.07
N CYS A 40 15.30 12.17 9.23
CA CYS A 40 16.07 10.94 9.37
C CYS A 40 15.17 9.72 9.33
N ARG A 41 15.43 8.77 8.42
CA ARG A 41 14.65 7.52 8.36
C ARG A 41 14.87 6.61 9.58
N SER A 42 16.02 6.73 10.25
CA SER A 42 16.42 5.94 11.42
C SER A 42 15.76 6.44 12.71
N CYS A 43 16.01 7.69 13.11
CA CYS A 43 15.53 8.25 14.37
C CYS A 43 14.30 9.18 14.23
N LYS A 44 13.78 9.38 13.01
CA LYS A 44 12.64 10.24 12.67
C LYS A 44 12.79 11.74 12.99
N ARG A 45 13.96 12.17 13.46
CA ARG A 45 14.27 13.57 13.77
C ARG A 45 14.49 14.42 12.52
N TRP A 46 14.11 15.69 12.62
CA TRP A 46 14.17 16.66 11.54
C TRP A 46 15.43 17.50 11.74
N SER A 47 16.35 17.43 10.79
CA SER A 47 17.54 18.28 10.78
C SER A 47 17.23 19.49 9.92
N LEU A 48 17.22 20.68 10.52
CA LEU A 48 16.93 21.95 9.83
C LEU A 48 18.05 22.28 8.84
N ALA A 49 17.68 22.64 7.63
CA ALA A 49 18.64 23.02 6.60
C ALA A 49 19.30 24.37 6.90
N PRO A 50 20.60 24.56 6.62
CA PRO A 50 21.25 25.88 6.66
C PRO A 50 20.49 26.89 5.81
N ILE A 51 20.44 28.14 6.23
CA ILE A 51 19.60 29.18 5.60
C ILE A 51 19.98 29.44 4.14
N GLU A 52 21.26 29.32 3.82
CA GLU A 52 21.84 29.54 2.49
C GLU A 52 21.35 28.52 1.45
N GLU A 53 20.90 27.35 1.90
CA GLU A 53 20.49 26.22 1.05
C GLU A 53 18.97 26.16 0.84
N ARG A 54 18.20 27.04 1.48
CA ARG A 54 16.73 26.91 1.53
C ARG A 54 16.04 27.48 0.30
N TRP A 55 16.53 28.55 -0.32
CA TRP A 55 15.72 29.34 -1.27
C TRP A 55 15.40 28.57 -2.54
N GLU A 56 16.43 28.15 -3.27
CA GLU A 56 16.29 27.40 -4.51
C GLU A 56 15.60 26.06 -4.25
N ALA A 57 15.92 25.41 -3.13
CA ALA A 57 15.30 24.15 -2.72
C ALA A 57 13.80 24.27 -2.40
N LEU A 58 13.36 25.35 -1.75
CA LEU A 58 11.95 25.59 -1.43
C LEU A 58 11.11 25.87 -2.69
N GLU A 59 11.64 26.69 -3.61
CA GLU A 59 10.97 26.95 -4.89
C GLU A 59 10.89 25.68 -5.75
N GLU A 60 11.97 24.90 -5.81
CA GLU A 60 12.00 23.59 -6.48
C GLU A 60 10.98 22.62 -5.86
N LEU A 61 10.91 22.55 -4.53
CA LEU A 61 9.97 21.71 -3.80
C LEU A 61 8.51 22.09 -4.06
N GLU A 62 8.15 23.38 -4.00
CA GLU A 62 6.78 23.83 -4.29
C GLU A 62 6.40 23.51 -5.74
N LYS A 63 7.32 23.71 -6.69
CA LYS A 63 7.09 23.36 -8.10
C LYS A 63 6.95 21.85 -8.27
N LEU A 64 7.82 21.06 -7.67
CA LEU A 64 7.77 19.59 -7.70
C LEU A 64 6.48 19.07 -7.07
N VAL A 65 6.06 19.66 -5.95
CA VAL A 65 4.80 19.32 -5.27
C VAL A 65 3.60 19.61 -6.16
N LYS A 66 3.57 20.77 -6.81
CA LYS A 66 2.49 21.20 -7.68
C LYS A 66 2.40 20.39 -8.98
N ASP A 67 3.55 20.11 -9.60
CA ASP A 67 3.60 19.57 -10.96
C ASP A 67 3.64 18.03 -10.98
N ARG A 68 4.28 17.40 -9.99
CA ARG A 68 4.68 15.99 -10.05
C ARG A 68 4.37 15.17 -8.78
N ALA A 69 4.23 15.80 -7.61
CA ALA A 69 3.98 15.05 -6.39
C ALA A 69 2.54 14.61 -6.28
N LYS A 70 2.35 13.48 -5.59
CA LYS A 70 1.05 12.92 -5.31
C LYS A 70 0.77 13.00 -3.82
N LEU A 71 -0.42 13.46 -3.47
CA LEU A 71 -0.88 13.46 -2.09
C LEU A 71 -1.08 12.02 -1.61
N LEU A 72 -0.50 11.67 -0.47
CA LEU A 72 -0.67 10.38 0.19
C LEU A 72 -1.71 10.44 1.31
N SER A 73 -1.67 11.51 2.11
CA SER A 73 -2.65 11.83 3.14
C SER A 73 -2.43 13.27 3.62
N GLN A 74 -3.40 13.87 4.29
CA GLN A 74 -3.28 15.21 4.85
C GLN A 74 -4.10 15.41 6.11
N THR A 75 -3.69 16.41 6.89
CA THR A 75 -4.43 16.99 8.00
C THR A 75 -4.70 18.47 7.72
N ASN A 76 -5.18 19.19 8.72
CA ASN A 76 -5.32 20.65 8.64
C ASN A 76 -3.96 21.39 8.55
N ASN A 77 -2.86 20.76 8.99
CA ASN A 77 -1.57 21.43 9.16
C ASN A 77 -0.43 20.82 8.35
N VAL A 78 -0.57 19.58 7.86
CA VAL A 78 0.49 18.87 7.15
C VAL A 78 -0.09 18.04 6.01
N ALA A 79 0.57 18.04 4.86
CA ALA A 79 0.37 17.06 3.79
C ALA A 79 1.58 16.15 3.67
N LEU A 80 1.33 14.85 3.59
CA LEU A 80 2.33 13.86 3.18
C LEU A 80 2.18 13.60 1.69
N LEU A 81 3.25 13.81 0.93
CA LEU A 81 3.29 13.63 -0.52
C LEU A 81 4.46 12.73 -0.94
N ARG A 82 4.36 12.20 -2.16
CA ARG A 82 5.44 11.45 -2.80
C ARG A 82 5.67 11.91 -4.24
N ALA A 83 6.92 12.20 -4.56
CA ALA A 83 7.39 12.41 -5.94
C ALA A 83 8.45 11.36 -6.23
N SER A 84 8.17 10.43 -7.14
CA SER A 84 9.05 9.30 -7.43
C SER A 84 9.47 8.54 -6.16
N ASN A 85 10.74 8.64 -5.75
CA ASN A 85 11.31 8.02 -4.54
C ASN A 85 11.55 9.02 -3.38
N LEU A 86 11.14 10.28 -3.55
CA LEU A 86 11.23 11.33 -2.54
C LEU A 86 9.91 11.42 -1.76
N ASP A 87 10.02 11.27 -0.44
CA ASP A 87 8.93 11.50 0.50
C ASP A 87 8.97 12.98 0.96
N VAL A 88 7.86 13.70 0.77
CA VAL A 88 7.78 15.14 1.04
C VAL A 88 6.70 15.40 2.08
N VAL A 89 7.05 16.11 3.15
CA VAL A 89 6.11 16.59 4.16
C VAL A 89 5.95 18.10 3.96
N ARG A 90 4.81 18.53 3.44
CA ARG A 90 4.50 19.95 3.27
C ARG A 90 3.74 20.44 4.51
N VAL A 91 4.31 21.41 5.22
CA VAL A 91 3.71 22.06 6.39
C VAL A 91 2.87 23.27 5.96
N GLY A 92 1.73 23.46 6.63
CA GLY A 92 0.73 24.49 6.36
C GLY A 92 -0.62 23.90 5.92
N ARG A 93 -1.63 24.76 5.70
CA ARG A 93 -2.97 24.31 5.26
C ARG A 93 -2.85 23.49 3.97
N ALA A 94 -3.08 22.20 4.09
CA ALA A 94 -3.08 21.23 3.02
C ALA A 94 -4.52 20.98 2.60
N ASN A 95 -4.97 21.68 1.57
CA ASN A 95 -6.30 21.46 0.98
C ASN A 95 -6.09 20.83 -0.41
N LEU A 96 -5.38 19.71 -0.46
CA LEU A 96 -5.07 18.98 -1.68
C LEU A 96 -6.07 17.82 -1.82
N THR A 97 -6.55 17.55 -3.02
CA THR A 97 -7.49 16.45 -3.27
C THR A 97 -6.74 15.12 -3.26
N GLU A 98 -7.20 14.16 -2.47
CA GLU A 98 -6.61 12.82 -2.36
C GLU A 98 -6.97 11.97 -3.59
N GLU A 99 -5.96 11.45 -4.29
CA GLU A 99 -6.14 10.53 -5.43
C GLU A 99 -5.67 9.11 -5.03
N ALA A 100 -6.53 8.34 -4.38
CA ALA A 100 -6.23 6.98 -3.88
C ALA A 100 -5.92 5.94 -4.98
N TRP A 101 -6.30 6.19 -6.22
CA TRP A 101 -6.40 5.16 -7.27
C TRP A 101 -5.08 4.56 -7.78
N TRP A 102 -3.95 5.26 -7.65
CA TRP A 102 -2.68 4.84 -8.27
C TRP A 102 -1.81 3.92 -7.39
N ARG A 103 -2.10 3.82 -6.08
CA ARG A 103 -1.30 3.05 -5.11
C ARG A 103 -1.39 1.54 -5.37
N TYR A 104 -2.60 1.06 -5.64
CA TYR A 104 -2.88 -0.36 -5.86
C TYR A 104 -2.67 -0.82 -7.30
N GLY A 105 -2.83 0.08 -8.26
CA GLY A 105 -2.69 -0.24 -9.66
C GLY A 105 -1.32 -0.78 -10.02
N ARG A 106 -0.24 -0.23 -9.46
CA ARG A 106 1.14 -0.67 -9.75
C ARG A 106 1.45 -2.07 -9.22
N GLU A 107 0.99 -2.41 -8.02
CA GLU A 107 1.23 -3.75 -7.47
C GLU A 107 0.44 -4.80 -8.26
N LEU A 108 -0.84 -4.56 -8.55
CA LEU A 108 -1.67 -5.48 -9.33
C LEU A 108 -1.19 -5.65 -10.77
N THR A 109 -0.73 -4.59 -11.43
CA THR A 109 -0.14 -4.66 -12.77
C THR A 109 1.23 -5.32 -12.77
N SER A 110 2.07 -5.08 -11.76
CA SER A 110 3.36 -5.75 -11.64
C SER A 110 3.22 -7.26 -11.43
N ARG A 111 2.22 -7.70 -10.65
CA ARG A 111 1.86 -9.12 -10.49
C ARG A 111 1.43 -9.72 -11.83
N ALA A 112 0.59 -9.01 -12.57
CA ALA A 112 0.14 -9.44 -13.90
C ALA A 112 1.28 -9.49 -14.92
N GLU A 113 2.22 -8.56 -14.87
CA GLU A 113 3.37 -8.57 -15.76
C GLU A 113 4.33 -9.71 -15.42
N LYS A 114 4.64 -9.93 -14.14
CA LYS A 114 5.43 -11.09 -13.68
C LYS A 114 4.75 -12.39 -14.09
N HIS A 115 3.45 -12.53 -13.86
CA HIS A 115 2.68 -13.70 -14.27
C HIS A 115 2.68 -13.86 -15.80
N ARG A 116 2.49 -12.79 -16.57
CA ARG A 116 2.54 -12.83 -18.05
C ARG A 116 3.92 -13.23 -18.54
N ARG A 117 5.02 -12.71 -17.97
CA ARG A 117 6.39 -13.11 -18.35
C ARG A 117 6.63 -14.60 -18.06
N LEU A 118 6.18 -15.08 -16.90
CA LEU A 118 6.20 -16.50 -16.53
C LEU A 118 5.36 -17.36 -17.49
N THR A 119 4.19 -16.90 -17.92
CA THR A 119 3.31 -17.63 -18.85
C THR A 119 3.78 -17.55 -20.31
N PHE A 120 4.31 -16.40 -20.76
CA PHE A 120 4.71 -16.13 -22.15
C PHE A 120 6.02 -16.82 -22.54
N MET A 121 6.94 -17.03 -21.58
CA MET A 121 8.08 -17.93 -21.77
C MET A 121 7.67 -19.38 -22.11
N GLY A 122 6.44 -19.80 -21.79
CA GLY A 122 5.89 -21.11 -22.16
C GLY A 122 5.34 -21.22 -23.60
N THR A 123 5.24 -20.13 -24.36
CA THR A 123 4.66 -20.16 -25.73
C THR A 123 5.66 -19.93 -26.87
N ALA A 124 6.88 -19.49 -26.59
CA ALA A 124 7.80 -19.00 -27.63
C ALA A 124 8.94 -19.96 -28.05
N VAL A 125 9.06 -21.17 -27.47
CA VAL A 125 10.15 -22.12 -27.79
C VAL A 125 9.61 -23.49 -28.23
N ALA A 126 8.70 -23.50 -29.20
CA ALA A 126 8.32 -24.73 -29.91
C ALA A 126 9.31 -25.11 -31.04
N GLY A 127 10.51 -24.53 -31.10
CA GLY A 127 11.50 -24.87 -32.11
C GLY A 127 12.95 -24.73 -31.61
N ALA A 128 13.73 -25.81 -31.74
CA ALA A 128 15.15 -26.00 -31.38
C ALA A 128 15.42 -26.21 -29.87
N THR A 129 15.94 -27.32 -29.33
CA THR A 129 16.81 -28.40 -29.85
C THR A 129 16.75 -29.62 -28.93
N ILE A 130 16.56 -30.82 -29.50
CA ILE A 130 16.88 -32.11 -28.86
C ILE A 130 18.36 -32.40 -29.15
N ALA A 131 19.23 -32.29 -28.15
CA ALA A 131 20.51 -33.01 -28.11
C ALA A 131 21.20 -32.87 -26.73
N GLY A 132 21.39 -33.99 -26.02
CA GLY A 132 22.54 -34.13 -25.10
C GLY A 132 22.30 -34.25 -23.57
N GLY A 133 21.08 -34.50 -23.08
CA GLY A 133 20.79 -34.40 -21.64
C GLY A 133 20.73 -35.70 -20.80
N TRP A 134 21.00 -36.89 -21.33
CA TRP A 134 20.71 -38.17 -20.63
C TRP A 134 21.93 -38.94 -20.13
N ALA A 135 23.14 -38.38 -20.19
CA ALA A 135 24.36 -39.15 -19.92
C ALA A 135 24.84 -39.14 -18.45
N THR A 136 24.33 -38.29 -17.55
CA THR A 136 24.96 -38.10 -16.21
C THR A 136 24.04 -38.25 -15.00
N GLY A 137 22.82 -38.75 -15.15
CA GLY A 137 21.99 -39.16 -13.99
C GLY A 137 21.65 -38.03 -13.00
N GLY A 138 21.76 -36.77 -13.41
CA GLY A 138 21.34 -35.60 -12.63
C GLY A 138 20.39 -34.75 -13.46
N ILE A 139 19.29 -34.33 -12.86
CA ILE A 139 18.49 -33.23 -13.39
C ILE A 139 19.40 -32.00 -13.39
N THR A 140 19.93 -31.64 -14.56
CA THR A 140 20.68 -30.39 -14.72
C THR A 140 19.73 -29.20 -14.47
N TRP A 141 20.28 -28.03 -14.16
CA TRP A 141 19.49 -26.80 -14.04
C TRP A 141 18.59 -26.58 -15.28
N LEU A 142 19.03 -27.00 -16.46
CA LEU A 142 18.25 -27.01 -17.69
C LEU A 142 17.09 -28.02 -17.68
N GLY A 143 17.26 -29.20 -17.08
CA GLY A 143 16.16 -30.16 -16.88
C GLY A 143 15.12 -29.70 -15.86
N ALA A 144 15.56 -29.00 -14.81
CA ALA A 144 14.66 -28.33 -13.86
C ALA A 144 13.93 -27.14 -14.51
N TRP A 145 14.62 -26.42 -15.41
CA TRP A 145 14.06 -25.30 -16.18
C TRP A 145 13.04 -25.79 -17.22
N LEU A 146 13.32 -26.88 -17.94
CA LEU A 146 12.38 -27.50 -18.88
C LEU A 146 11.12 -28.05 -18.18
N LEU A 147 11.24 -28.58 -16.96
CA LEU A 147 10.09 -28.96 -16.13
C LEU A 147 9.27 -27.75 -15.66
N TRP A 148 9.88 -26.58 -15.53
CA TRP A 148 9.17 -25.32 -15.29
C TRP A 148 8.45 -24.78 -16.54
N ASP A 149 8.96 -25.07 -17.74
CA ASP A 149 8.41 -24.58 -19.02
C ASP A 149 7.11 -25.29 -19.47
N TYR A 150 6.77 -26.46 -18.92
CA TYR A 150 5.53 -27.20 -19.21
C TYR A 150 4.48 -27.12 -18.08
N ALA A 151 4.57 -26.11 -17.22
CA ALA A 151 3.85 -26.02 -15.95
C ALA A 151 2.33 -26.35 -16.02
N PRO A 152 1.89 -27.52 -15.50
CA PRO A 152 0.47 -27.83 -15.28
C PRO A 152 -0.11 -26.96 -14.15
N GLU A 153 -1.45 -26.98 -13.95
CA GLU A 153 -2.15 -26.29 -12.84
C GLU A 153 -1.44 -26.46 -11.47
N GLN A 154 -0.77 -27.60 -11.26
CA GLN A 154 -0.03 -27.97 -10.05
C GLN A 154 1.14 -27.02 -9.72
N VAL A 155 1.79 -26.40 -10.71
CA VAL A 155 2.90 -25.44 -10.48
C VAL A 155 2.35 -24.09 -10.03
N THR A 156 1.20 -23.66 -10.55
CA THR A 156 0.52 -22.47 -10.03
C THR A 156 0.06 -22.68 -8.59
N LEU A 157 -0.39 -23.89 -8.23
CA LEU A 157 -0.72 -24.26 -6.87
C LEU A 157 0.51 -24.28 -5.95
N ALA A 158 1.66 -24.77 -6.42
CA ALA A 158 2.92 -24.76 -5.66
C ALA A 158 3.46 -23.33 -5.45
N ALA A 159 3.45 -22.49 -6.49
CA ALA A 159 3.85 -21.08 -6.37
C ALA A 159 2.90 -20.29 -5.45
N ARG A 160 1.58 -20.55 -5.52
CA ARG A 160 0.59 -20.01 -4.58
C ARG A 160 0.86 -20.47 -3.15
N TRP A 161 1.13 -21.76 -2.94
CA TRP A 161 1.43 -22.31 -1.62
C TRP A 161 2.71 -21.74 -1.03
N LEU A 162 3.78 -21.56 -1.82
CA LEU A 162 5.02 -20.93 -1.36
C LEU A 162 4.80 -19.49 -0.89
N ARG A 163 3.95 -18.72 -1.59
CA ARG A 163 3.70 -17.31 -1.26
C ARG A 163 2.72 -17.13 -0.09
N PHE A 164 1.67 -17.94 -0.01
CA PHE A 164 0.56 -17.71 0.91
C PHE A 164 0.49 -18.73 2.04
N GLY A 165 1.13 -19.89 1.90
CA GLY A 165 0.95 -21.08 2.73
C GLY A 165 -0.29 -21.88 2.35
N GLY A 166 -0.66 -22.86 3.19
CA GLY A 166 -1.82 -23.73 2.96
C GLY A 166 -3.17 -23.18 3.42
N SER A 167 -3.19 -22.15 4.28
CA SER A 167 -4.40 -21.67 4.95
C SER A 167 -4.48 -20.16 5.04
N ALA A 168 -5.65 -19.59 4.77
CA ALA A 168 -5.97 -18.19 4.99
C ALA A 168 -6.17 -17.87 6.49
N TRP A 169 -6.63 -18.86 7.25
CA TRP A 169 -6.89 -18.75 8.68
C TRP A 169 -6.56 -20.06 9.39
N ARG A 170 -6.15 -19.99 10.65
CA ARG A 170 -6.03 -21.12 11.57
C ARG A 170 -6.57 -20.72 12.94
N GLY A 171 -7.27 -21.63 13.59
CA GLY A 171 -7.81 -21.39 14.92
C GLY A 171 -8.42 -22.66 15.49
N ASN A 172 -9.30 -22.50 16.48
CA ASN A 172 -10.02 -23.60 17.09
C ASN A 172 -11.41 -23.11 17.51
N GLN A 173 -12.25 -22.82 16.52
CA GLN A 173 -13.59 -22.31 16.76
C GLN A 173 -14.64 -23.37 16.46
N ARG A 174 -15.63 -23.49 17.35
CA ARG A 174 -16.78 -24.35 17.13
C ARG A 174 -17.74 -23.68 16.17
N CYS A 175 -18.46 -24.49 15.40
CA CYS A 175 -19.60 -24.04 14.62
C CYS A 175 -20.53 -23.25 15.52
N ALA A 176 -20.97 -22.07 15.05
CA ALA A 176 -21.88 -21.21 15.80
C ALA A 176 -23.24 -21.90 16.10
N SER A 177 -23.61 -22.90 15.30
CA SER A 177 -24.78 -23.73 15.56
C SER A 177 -24.53 -24.66 16.76
N ALA A 178 -25.31 -24.45 17.81
CA ALA A 178 -25.19 -25.16 19.08
C ALA A 178 -25.30 -26.71 18.97
N SER A 179 -26.01 -27.22 17.95
CA SER A 179 -26.26 -28.65 17.78
C SER A 179 -25.24 -29.38 16.91
N CYS A 180 -24.34 -28.67 16.21
CA CYS A 180 -23.47 -29.30 15.20
C CYS A 180 -22.19 -29.89 15.79
N GLY A 181 -21.58 -29.22 16.77
CA GLY A 181 -20.32 -29.66 17.40
C GLY A 181 -19.08 -29.61 16.50
N GLN A 182 -19.20 -29.23 15.22
CA GLN A 182 -18.07 -29.13 14.28
C GLN A 182 -17.03 -28.13 14.77
N VAL A 183 -15.76 -28.44 14.58
CA VAL A 183 -14.64 -27.56 14.95
C VAL A 183 -13.88 -27.14 13.70
N PHE A 184 -13.81 -25.84 13.46
CA PHE A 184 -13.00 -25.24 12.42
C PHE A 184 -11.59 -25.01 12.93
N ARG A 185 -10.63 -25.71 12.30
CA ARG A 185 -9.20 -25.58 12.61
C ARG A 185 -8.47 -24.67 11.63
N SER A 186 -8.98 -24.56 10.41
CA SER A 186 -8.41 -23.71 9.38
C SER A 186 -9.42 -23.39 8.27
N ILE A 187 -9.17 -22.28 7.58
CA ILE A 187 -9.73 -22.00 6.26
C ILE A 187 -8.61 -22.23 5.26
N ALA A 188 -8.68 -23.32 4.50
CA ALA A 188 -7.72 -23.59 3.43
C ALA A 188 -7.94 -22.61 2.27
N TYR A 189 -6.86 -22.12 1.65
CA TYR A 189 -7.02 -21.23 0.50
C TYR A 189 -7.75 -21.87 -0.67
N GLY A 190 -7.63 -23.19 -0.86
CA GLY A 190 -8.38 -23.92 -1.88
C GLY A 190 -9.91 -23.87 -1.71
N ASN A 191 -10.40 -23.60 -0.49
CA ASN A 191 -11.83 -23.56 -0.17
C ASN A 191 -12.44 -22.16 -0.32
N TYR A 192 -11.69 -21.20 -0.88
CA TYR A 192 -12.11 -19.81 -1.01
C TYR A 192 -13.47 -19.65 -1.74
N THR A 193 -13.83 -20.54 -2.65
CA THR A 193 -15.09 -20.50 -3.41
C THR A 193 -16.34 -20.67 -2.53
N GLN A 194 -16.19 -21.32 -1.36
CA GLN A 194 -17.28 -21.52 -0.40
C GLN A 194 -17.34 -20.44 0.67
N VAL A 195 -16.32 -19.58 0.72
CA VAL A 195 -16.24 -18.50 1.71
C VAL A 195 -17.10 -17.33 1.27
N ILE A 196 -17.89 -16.81 2.21
CA ILE A 196 -18.76 -15.66 2.03
C ILE A 196 -18.07 -14.45 2.64
N LEU A 197 -17.90 -13.39 1.85
CA LEU A 197 -17.53 -12.07 2.33
C LEU A 197 -18.80 -11.27 2.57
N SER A 198 -18.89 -10.64 3.74
CA SER A 198 -19.99 -9.74 4.11
C SER A 198 -19.41 -8.43 4.63
N PRO A 199 -20.14 -7.29 4.54
CA PRO A 199 -19.74 -6.07 5.23
C PRO A 199 -19.53 -6.36 6.72
N GLY A 200 -18.57 -5.71 7.36
CA GLY A 200 -18.47 -5.79 8.81
C GLY A 200 -19.63 -5.07 9.50
N GLY A 201 -19.80 -5.38 10.80
CA GLY A 201 -20.93 -4.89 11.58
C GLY A 201 -20.68 -3.53 12.24
N GLU A 202 -19.41 -3.13 12.37
CA GLU A 202 -18.98 -1.88 13.00
C GLU A 202 -18.26 -0.99 11.97
N PRO A 203 -18.22 0.35 12.18
CA PRO A 203 -17.54 1.27 11.24
C PRO A 203 -16.05 0.97 11.04
N GLU A 204 -15.40 0.43 12.07
CA GLU A 204 -13.98 0.07 12.08
C GLU A 204 -13.71 -1.31 11.43
N ASP A 205 -14.77 -2.08 11.15
CA ASP A 205 -14.72 -3.39 10.52
C ASP A 205 -15.32 -3.30 9.11
N ALA A 206 -14.48 -3.16 8.08
CA ALA A 206 -14.97 -3.07 6.72
C ALA A 206 -15.52 -4.42 6.22
N LEU A 207 -14.92 -5.53 6.65
CA LEU A 207 -15.18 -6.88 6.11
C LEU A 207 -15.27 -7.97 7.18
N SER A 208 -16.19 -8.90 6.98
CA SER A 208 -16.32 -10.14 7.73
C SER A 208 -16.30 -11.36 6.82
N VAL A 209 -15.84 -12.48 7.37
CA VAL A 209 -15.71 -13.76 6.66
C VAL A 209 -16.65 -14.78 7.29
N THR A 210 -17.49 -15.40 6.49
CA THR A 210 -18.28 -16.56 6.92
C THR A 210 -17.92 -17.78 6.09
N GLN A 211 -17.54 -18.86 6.76
CA GLN A 211 -17.44 -20.18 6.13
C GLN A 211 -18.62 -21.05 6.58
N PRO A 212 -19.50 -21.46 5.67
CA PRO A 212 -20.57 -22.40 5.98
C PRO A 212 -20.04 -23.69 6.58
N CYS A 213 -20.80 -24.27 7.52
CA CYS A 213 -20.41 -25.54 8.12
C CYS A 213 -20.55 -26.69 7.11
N PRO A 214 -19.47 -27.45 6.82
CA PRO A 214 -19.56 -28.59 5.92
C PRO A 214 -20.35 -29.77 6.52
N LEU A 215 -20.56 -29.80 7.84
CA LEU A 215 -21.30 -30.87 8.51
C LEU A 215 -22.80 -30.58 8.62
N CYS A 216 -23.21 -29.44 9.18
CA CYS A 216 -24.63 -29.15 9.37
C CYS A 216 -25.28 -28.36 8.24
N GLY A 217 -24.50 -27.71 7.36
CA GLY A 217 -25.05 -26.93 6.24
C GLY A 217 -25.88 -25.70 6.65
N VAL A 218 -25.93 -25.34 7.94
CA VAL A 218 -26.65 -24.15 8.41
C VAL A 218 -25.82 -22.90 8.04
N PHE A 219 -26.45 -21.97 7.31
CA PHE A 219 -25.78 -20.77 6.75
C PHE A 219 -26.01 -19.48 7.56
N GLY A 220 -27.10 -19.40 8.34
CA GLY A 220 -27.44 -18.21 9.13
C GLY A 220 -26.60 -18.11 10.41
N ASP A 221 -27.04 -18.82 11.46
CA ASP A 221 -26.36 -18.86 12.76
C ASP A 221 -25.36 -20.03 12.87
N GLY A 222 -24.96 -20.61 11.73
CA GLY A 222 -24.12 -21.78 11.64
C GLY A 222 -22.87 -21.52 10.81
N GLY A 223 -21.82 -22.30 11.07
CA GLY A 223 -20.53 -22.15 10.42
C GLY A 223 -19.51 -21.41 11.29
N LEU A 224 -18.47 -20.92 10.62
CA LEU A 224 -17.43 -20.08 11.21
C LEU A 224 -17.69 -18.64 10.79
N HIS A 225 -17.78 -17.73 11.74
CA HIS A 225 -17.91 -16.29 11.49
C HIS A 225 -16.71 -15.57 12.08
N LEU A 226 -15.91 -14.96 11.21
CA LEU A 226 -14.78 -14.10 11.59
C LEU A 226 -15.20 -12.65 11.37
N ARG A 227 -15.19 -11.87 12.45
CA ARG A 227 -15.51 -10.44 12.49
C ARG A 227 -14.33 -9.68 13.11
N GLY A 228 -14.40 -8.36 13.22
CA GLY A 228 -13.27 -7.62 13.76
C GLY A 228 -12.08 -7.61 12.80
N LYS A 229 -10.95 -7.22 13.37
CA LYS A 229 -9.59 -7.38 12.82
C LYS A 229 -9.31 -8.78 12.25
N GLU A 230 -9.86 -9.85 12.85
CA GLU A 230 -9.67 -11.21 12.36
C GLU A 230 -10.40 -11.44 11.03
N GLY A 231 -11.65 -10.97 10.91
CA GLY A 231 -12.42 -11.00 9.67
C GLY A 231 -11.75 -10.19 8.56
N GLU A 232 -11.31 -8.97 8.85
CA GLU A 232 -10.62 -8.12 7.88
C GLU A 232 -9.31 -8.75 7.39
N TYR A 233 -8.48 -9.22 8.32
CA TYR A 233 -7.21 -9.86 8.01
C TYR A 233 -7.39 -11.05 7.08
N VAL A 234 -8.35 -11.93 7.38
CA VAL A 234 -8.62 -13.12 6.58
C VAL A 234 -9.22 -12.75 5.22
N SER A 235 -10.12 -11.76 5.17
CA SER A 235 -10.71 -11.25 3.92
C SER A 235 -9.63 -10.77 2.95
N ARG A 236 -8.69 -9.95 3.42
CA ARG A 236 -7.56 -9.45 2.61
C ARG A 236 -6.70 -10.57 2.07
N ARG A 237 -6.38 -11.56 2.90
CA ARG A 237 -5.61 -12.75 2.47
C ARG A 237 -6.34 -13.55 1.40
N LEU A 238 -7.65 -13.76 1.55
CA LEU A 238 -8.47 -14.49 0.59
C LEU A 238 -8.59 -13.74 -0.74
N LEU A 239 -8.84 -12.43 -0.72
CA LEU A 239 -8.90 -11.58 -1.92
C LEU A 239 -7.57 -11.57 -2.68
N THR A 240 -6.46 -11.37 -1.95
CA THR A 240 -5.11 -11.39 -2.54
C THR A 240 -4.77 -12.77 -3.14
N TYR A 241 -5.18 -13.86 -2.48
CA TYR A 241 -5.00 -15.21 -3.02
C TYR A 241 -5.83 -15.43 -4.30
N HIS A 242 -7.10 -14.98 -4.28
CA HIS A 242 -7.99 -15.06 -5.43
C HIS A 242 -7.39 -14.34 -6.65
N HIS A 243 -6.76 -13.18 -6.46
CA HIS A 243 -6.06 -12.43 -7.51
C HIS A 243 -4.53 -12.55 -7.49
N HIS A 244 -3.98 -13.70 -7.08
CA HIS A 244 -2.53 -13.94 -7.08
C HIS A 244 -1.85 -13.64 -8.44
N ALA A 245 -2.56 -13.83 -9.56
CA ALA A 245 -2.08 -13.55 -10.91
C ALA A 245 -2.06 -12.05 -11.27
N GLY A 246 -2.57 -11.19 -10.39
CA GLY A 246 -2.72 -9.76 -10.62
C GLY A 246 -3.83 -9.41 -11.60
N ALA A 247 -3.81 -8.14 -12.03
CA ALA A 247 -4.78 -7.55 -12.94
C ALA A 247 -4.10 -6.73 -14.04
N SER A 248 -4.69 -6.74 -15.24
CA SER A 248 -4.25 -5.82 -16.30
C SER A 248 -4.57 -4.38 -15.94
N GLU A 249 -3.80 -3.43 -16.46
CA GLU A 249 -4.02 -1.99 -16.21
C GLU A 249 -5.45 -1.55 -16.56
N LYS A 250 -5.97 -2.03 -17.69
CA LYS A 250 -7.36 -1.80 -18.09
C LYS A 250 -8.35 -2.24 -17.01
N ARG A 251 -8.12 -3.40 -16.37
CA ARG A 251 -9.01 -3.95 -15.35
C ARG A 251 -8.88 -3.24 -14.01
N VAL A 252 -7.66 -2.84 -13.62
CA VAL A 252 -7.44 -1.96 -12.47
C VAL A 252 -8.23 -0.67 -12.65
N ARG A 253 -8.12 -0.02 -13.83
CA ARG A 253 -8.86 1.22 -14.13
C ARG A 253 -10.37 1.04 -14.06
N SER A 254 -10.90 -0.09 -14.53
CA SER A 254 -12.33 -0.41 -14.39
C SER A 254 -12.74 -0.62 -12.92
N ALA A 255 -11.91 -1.29 -12.13
CA ALA A 255 -12.16 -1.49 -10.70
C ALA A 255 -12.13 -0.17 -9.92
N THR A 256 -11.18 0.71 -10.23
CA THR A 256 -11.14 2.07 -9.69
C THR A 256 -12.41 2.85 -10.00
N ARG A 257 -12.87 2.81 -11.26
CA ARG A 257 -14.10 3.50 -11.64
C ARG A 257 -15.31 3.02 -10.84
N LEU A 258 -15.39 1.71 -10.54
CA LEU A 258 -16.45 1.19 -9.67
C LEU A 258 -16.40 1.77 -8.26
N ILE A 259 -15.20 2.03 -7.71
CA ILE A 259 -15.04 2.68 -6.39
C ILE A 259 -15.49 4.14 -6.47
N GLU A 260 -15.07 4.87 -7.50
CA GLU A 260 -15.45 6.27 -7.73
C GLU A 260 -16.97 6.41 -7.89
N GLU A 261 -17.60 5.53 -8.68
CA GLU A 261 -19.06 5.49 -8.88
C GLU A 261 -19.82 5.14 -7.59
N ALA A 262 -19.21 4.36 -6.70
CA ALA A 262 -19.77 4.06 -5.38
C ALA A 262 -19.60 5.20 -4.37
N GLY A 263 -18.70 6.16 -4.61
CA GLY A 263 -18.45 7.33 -3.76
C GLY A 263 -17.35 7.11 -2.72
N SER A 264 -17.19 5.90 -2.19
CA SER A 264 -16.08 5.54 -1.29
C SER A 264 -15.74 4.03 -1.35
N PRO A 265 -14.55 3.60 -0.88
CA PRO A 265 -14.21 2.18 -0.72
C PRO A 265 -15.19 1.40 0.18
N GLU A 266 -15.67 2.01 1.25
CA GLU A 266 -16.63 1.43 2.19
C GLU A 266 -18.00 1.25 1.53
N ASP A 267 -18.44 2.25 0.75
CA ASP A 267 -19.69 2.19 0.00
C ASP A 267 -19.62 1.17 -1.13
N LEU A 268 -18.48 1.07 -1.85
CA LEU A 268 -18.24 -0.02 -2.79
C LEU A 268 -18.40 -1.37 -2.08
N THR A 269 -17.73 -1.54 -0.94
CA THR A 269 -17.76 -2.78 -0.17
C THR A 269 -19.21 -3.13 0.20
N ARG A 270 -19.96 -2.19 0.78
CA ARG A 270 -21.39 -2.39 1.10
C ARG A 270 -22.23 -2.74 -0.13
N ASN A 271 -21.96 -2.14 -1.28
CA ASN A 271 -22.74 -2.35 -2.51
C ASN A 271 -22.45 -3.71 -3.16
N VAL A 272 -21.18 -4.08 -3.32
CA VAL A 272 -20.77 -5.29 -4.05
C VAL A 272 -21.12 -6.56 -3.27
N ILE A 273 -20.91 -6.55 -1.94
CA ILE A 273 -21.16 -7.71 -1.09
C ILE A 273 -22.39 -7.55 -0.18
N LYS A 274 -23.35 -6.72 -0.58
CA LYS A 274 -24.61 -6.51 0.15
C LYS A 274 -25.28 -7.85 0.49
N GLY A 275 -25.51 -8.11 1.79
CA GLY A 275 -26.13 -9.35 2.27
C GLY A 275 -25.22 -10.59 2.25
N GLY A 276 -23.93 -10.42 1.95
CA GLY A 276 -22.95 -11.49 1.85
C GLY A 276 -22.86 -12.09 0.44
N ARG A 277 -21.64 -12.26 -0.07
CA ARG A 277 -21.39 -12.89 -1.37
C ARG A 277 -20.26 -13.90 -1.27
N ARG A 278 -20.42 -15.05 -1.94
CA ARG A 278 -19.33 -16.02 -2.07
C ARG A 278 -18.22 -15.40 -2.90
N LEU A 279 -16.99 -15.55 -2.44
CA LEU A 279 -15.82 -15.00 -3.15
C LEU A 279 -15.68 -15.60 -4.55
N GLY A 280 -16.05 -16.86 -4.75
CA GLY A 280 -16.06 -17.50 -6.08
C GLY A 280 -17.11 -16.96 -7.06
N ASP A 281 -18.14 -16.27 -6.56
CA ASP A 281 -19.25 -15.75 -7.38
C ASP A 281 -19.06 -14.27 -7.74
N LEU A 282 -17.99 -13.63 -7.26
CA LEU A 282 -17.65 -12.26 -7.62
C LEU A 282 -17.05 -12.23 -9.02
N ASP A 283 -17.53 -11.32 -9.87
CA ASP A 283 -16.87 -11.06 -11.13
C ASP A 283 -15.47 -10.48 -10.86
N ARG A 284 -14.56 -10.70 -11.81
CA ARG A 284 -13.15 -10.35 -11.64
C ARG A 284 -12.92 -8.86 -11.38
N THR A 285 -13.76 -7.97 -11.90
CA THR A 285 -13.59 -6.51 -11.72
C THR A 285 -14.03 -6.11 -10.32
N SER A 286 -15.20 -6.57 -9.89
CA SER A 286 -15.72 -6.32 -8.53
C SER A 286 -14.83 -6.93 -7.46
N ALA A 287 -14.29 -8.13 -7.69
CA ALA A 287 -13.37 -8.76 -6.77
C ALA A 287 -12.06 -7.95 -6.63
N ILE A 288 -11.50 -7.44 -7.73
CA ILE A 288 -10.33 -6.55 -7.70
C ILE A 288 -10.67 -5.23 -6.98
N ALA A 289 -11.85 -4.66 -7.25
CA ALA A 289 -12.30 -3.45 -6.56
C ALA A 289 -12.40 -3.67 -5.04
N LEU A 290 -12.89 -4.84 -4.61
CA LEU A 290 -12.87 -5.24 -3.20
C LEU A 290 -11.46 -5.41 -2.63
N GLU A 291 -10.51 -5.99 -3.37
CA GLU A 291 -9.12 -6.10 -2.91
C GLU A 291 -8.48 -4.71 -2.71
N ILE A 292 -8.77 -3.78 -3.62
CA ILE A 292 -8.31 -2.39 -3.52
C ILE A 292 -8.92 -1.76 -2.27
N ALA A 293 -10.25 -1.77 -2.15
CA ALA A 293 -10.96 -1.17 -1.02
C ALA A 293 -10.52 -1.74 0.34
N ALA A 294 -10.39 -3.06 0.45
CA ALA A 294 -9.99 -3.73 1.69
C ALA A 294 -8.55 -3.42 2.13
N ASN A 295 -7.67 -3.06 1.20
CA ASN A 295 -6.32 -2.63 1.54
C ASN A 295 -6.24 -1.13 1.80
N ASP A 296 -7.06 -0.34 1.11
CA ASP A 296 -7.10 1.12 1.21
C ASP A 296 -7.40 1.56 2.64
N THR A 297 -8.43 0.98 3.28
CA THR A 297 -8.79 1.29 4.67
C THR A 297 -7.63 1.08 5.65
N VAL A 298 -6.85 0.00 5.50
CA VAL A 298 -5.71 -0.27 6.39
C VAL A 298 -4.55 0.66 6.10
N GLU A 299 -4.29 0.96 4.83
CA GLU A 299 -3.22 1.88 4.44
C GLU A 299 -3.54 3.30 4.90
N GLN A 300 -4.77 3.77 4.75
CA GLN A 300 -5.23 5.04 5.28
C GLN A 300 -5.03 5.11 6.79
N HIS A 301 -5.44 4.09 7.54
CA HIS A 301 -5.22 4.07 8.98
C HIS A 301 -3.72 4.14 9.37
N LEU A 302 -2.84 3.43 8.64
CA LEU A 302 -1.40 3.52 8.86
C LEU A 302 -0.83 4.91 8.52
N LEU A 303 -1.35 5.56 7.48
CA LEU A 303 -0.95 6.91 7.11
C LEU A 303 -1.46 7.96 8.09
N GLU A 304 -2.66 7.79 8.64
CA GLU A 304 -3.19 8.64 9.71
C GLU A 304 -2.27 8.58 10.94
N LEU A 305 -1.83 7.38 11.32
CA LEU A 305 -0.86 7.20 12.40
C LEU A 305 0.50 7.83 12.05
N GLU A 306 0.99 7.65 10.82
CA GLU A 306 2.23 8.29 10.37
C GLU A 306 2.11 9.81 10.35
N LEU A 307 0.99 10.37 9.89
CA LEU A 307 0.72 11.81 9.91
C LEU A 307 0.65 12.35 11.33
N ALA A 308 -0.02 11.66 12.24
CA ALA A 308 -0.08 12.07 13.65
C ALA A 308 1.34 12.10 14.27
N GLU A 309 2.19 11.11 13.95
CA GLU A 309 3.59 11.12 14.37
C GLU A 309 4.37 12.30 13.74
N VAL A 310 4.16 12.56 12.45
CA VAL A 310 4.78 13.66 11.71
C VAL A 310 4.37 15.02 12.27
N GLU A 311 3.09 15.25 12.56
CA GLU A 311 2.57 16.48 13.16
C GLU A 311 3.15 16.71 14.56
N ALA A 312 3.13 15.68 15.42
CA ALA A 312 3.70 15.75 16.76
C ALA A 312 5.22 15.98 16.76
N HIS A 313 5.90 15.55 15.69
CA HIS A 313 7.30 15.88 15.46
C HIS A 313 7.48 17.33 15.00
N TRP A 314 6.67 17.77 14.02
CA TRP A 314 6.70 19.15 13.54
C TRP A 314 6.53 20.16 14.68
N GLU A 315 5.53 19.99 15.56
CA GLU A 315 5.27 20.92 16.66
C GLU A 315 6.50 21.10 17.57
N ARG A 316 7.18 20.01 17.92
CA ARG A 316 8.39 20.04 18.76
C ARG A 316 9.57 20.72 18.07
N GLU A 317 9.77 20.42 16.79
CA GLU A 317 10.92 20.98 16.04
C GLU A 317 10.66 22.44 15.68
N GLU A 318 9.39 22.83 15.50
CA GLU A 318 8.96 24.20 15.30
C GLU A 318 9.21 25.06 16.55
N GLU A 319 8.94 24.53 17.74
CA GLU A 319 9.28 25.15 19.03
C GLU A 319 10.79 25.41 19.13
N LEU A 320 11.62 24.39 18.86
CA LEU A 320 13.09 24.51 18.87
C LEU A 320 13.59 25.56 17.87
N ALA A 321 13.08 25.55 16.64
CA ALA A 321 13.48 26.50 15.62
C ALA A 321 12.97 27.92 15.92
N SER A 322 11.85 28.11 16.60
CA SER A 322 11.40 29.43 17.06
C SER A 322 12.33 30.06 18.11
N ILE A 323 12.93 29.23 18.98
CA ILE A 323 13.96 29.67 19.94
C ILE A 323 15.20 30.16 19.18
N ILE A 324 15.65 29.41 18.17
CA ILE A 324 16.82 29.76 17.34
C ILE A 324 16.57 31.07 16.56
N ASP A 325 15.39 31.22 15.96
CA ASP A 325 15.01 32.43 15.22
C ASP A 325 14.98 33.67 16.13
N GLY A 326 14.55 33.50 17.40
CA GLY A 326 14.53 34.56 18.42
C GLY A 326 15.90 35.05 18.86
N GLU A 327 16.95 34.21 18.74
CA GLU A 327 18.31 34.58 19.14
C GLU A 327 19.20 35.04 17.96
N LEU A 328 18.89 34.72 16.69
CA LEU A 328 19.89 34.81 15.62
C LEU A 328 19.46 35.37 14.24
N THR A 329 18.25 35.91 14.00
CA THR A 329 17.88 36.34 12.62
C THR A 329 17.24 37.75 12.50
N PRO A 330 17.75 38.66 11.63
CA PRO A 330 17.08 39.91 11.28
C PRO A 330 15.87 39.66 10.35
N LEU A 331 14.68 40.02 10.82
CA LEU A 331 13.35 39.84 10.21
C LEU A 331 13.12 40.33 8.74
N PRO A 332 13.83 41.32 8.16
CA PRO A 332 13.47 41.86 6.84
C PRO A 332 13.63 40.88 5.65
N MET A 333 14.55 39.90 5.74
CA MET A 333 14.81 38.97 4.64
C MET A 333 13.65 37.95 4.47
N MET A 334 13.03 37.56 5.59
CA MET A 334 11.93 36.60 5.67
C MET A 334 10.61 37.12 5.07
N GLU A 335 10.34 38.42 5.14
CA GLU A 335 9.12 39.00 4.58
C GLU A 335 9.11 39.03 3.05
N SER A 336 10.28 39.19 2.43
CA SER A 336 10.40 39.12 0.97
C SER A 336 10.14 37.72 0.42
N LEU A 337 10.50 36.67 1.19
CA LEU A 337 10.27 35.26 0.86
C LEU A 337 8.80 34.92 0.83
N ARG A 338 8.06 35.34 1.87
CA ARG A 338 6.63 35.03 1.99
C ARG A 338 5.88 35.47 0.72
N ARG A 339 6.21 36.65 0.17
CA ARG A 339 5.56 37.17 -1.05
C ARG A 339 5.95 36.41 -2.32
N LYS A 340 7.22 36.02 -2.47
CA LYS A 340 7.68 35.30 -3.68
C LYS A 340 7.19 33.85 -3.73
N VAL A 341 7.26 33.12 -2.61
CA VAL A 341 6.96 31.69 -2.57
C VAL A 341 5.45 31.41 -2.52
N THR A 342 4.68 32.20 -1.76
CA THR A 342 3.23 31.95 -1.63
C THR A 342 2.38 32.57 -2.74
N GLY A 343 2.97 33.47 -3.56
CA GLY A 343 2.24 34.21 -4.59
C GLY A 343 1.19 35.20 -4.05
N ILE A 344 1.15 35.44 -2.74
CA ILE A 344 0.24 36.38 -2.09
C ILE A 344 0.93 37.76 -2.04
N GLY A 345 0.40 38.69 -2.83
CA GLY A 345 0.78 40.11 -2.84
C GLY A 345 0.18 40.89 -1.69
#